data_AF-A0AAE1STC7-F1
#
_entry.id   AF-A0AAE1STC7-F1
#
_cell.length_a   1.000
_cell.length_b   1.000
_cell.length_c   1.000
_cell.angle_alpha   90.00
_cell.angle_beta   90.00
_cell.angle_gamma   90.00
#
_symmetry.space_group_name_H-M   'P 1'
#
loop_
_entity.id
_entity.type
_entity.pdbx_description
1 polymer ?
#
loop_
_entity_poly.entity_id
_entity_poly.type
_entity_poly.pdbx_seq_one_letter_code
_entity_poly.pdbx_strand_id
1 'polypeptide(L)'
;MADKPSRALVLYGDGLARSIDPSHTHLHSFASRACCGFLSLPHSPPSETEDARIVREFAELMDASETYFALNGEESSETQFTEKHVTATISERFMGMKAAVITENLRLKSFCHKLGFTVLELNEVISSINNQVDSSALASELFKLLGFQEGKAIESSQFDLVILHVGAGQTTNCLKDLDHVNRLVGTLVQMAHPGTEVGLRLHMSVLLSYGAVPEADNSMFSIADTRQENNSKLSLIFPRQSYTLKEGKPRPNVRQHCPILAAQWQNAVTRKDMAEAYSYKDFKEHGANLVIPTDRFLHEVAFKLWKAPKYGA
;
A
#
# COMPACT_ATOMS: atom_id res chain seq x y z
N MET A 1 2.11 -9.13 21.37
CA MET A 1 3.01 -8.93 20.21
C MET A 1 3.30 -10.31 19.64
N ALA A 2 3.52 -10.43 18.32
CA ALA A 2 3.94 -11.70 17.75
C ALA A 2 5.27 -12.15 18.38
N ASP A 3 5.43 -13.47 18.51
CA ASP A 3 6.63 -14.13 19.04
C ASP A 3 7.80 -14.12 18.03
N LYS A 4 7.50 -13.95 16.75
CA LYS A 4 8.44 -13.85 15.63
C LYS A 4 8.12 -12.67 14.72
N PRO A 5 9.10 -12.18 13.92
CA PRO A 5 8.83 -11.14 12.94
C PRO A 5 7.85 -11.64 11.88
N SER A 6 6.95 -10.75 11.47
CA SER A 6 6.05 -10.98 10.35
C SER A 6 6.80 -10.95 9.01
N ARG A 7 6.09 -11.30 7.95
CA ARG A 7 6.51 -11.18 6.54
C ARG A 7 5.38 -10.52 5.77
N ALA A 8 5.70 -9.51 4.97
CA ALA A 8 4.68 -8.64 4.40
C ALA A 8 4.40 -8.98 2.94
N LEU A 9 3.11 -9.12 2.63
CA LEU A 9 2.60 -9.11 1.27
C LEU A 9 1.71 -7.90 1.08
N VAL A 10 2.04 -7.04 0.13
CA VAL A 10 1.24 -5.86 -0.22
C VAL A 10 0.69 -6.05 -1.63
N LEU A 11 -0.64 -6.10 -1.75
CA LEU A 11 -1.33 -6.04 -3.04
C LEU A 11 -1.71 -4.58 -3.29
N TYR A 12 -1.05 -3.94 -4.25
CA TYR A 12 -1.30 -2.55 -4.63
C TYR A 12 -2.03 -2.49 -5.98
N GLY A 13 -3.34 -2.28 -5.92
CA GLY A 13 -4.22 -2.09 -7.08
C GLY A 13 -4.32 -0.62 -7.46
N ASP A 14 -3.49 -0.18 -8.40
CA ASP A 14 -3.50 1.18 -8.90
C ASP A 14 -4.69 1.41 -9.86
N GLY A 15 -5.55 2.38 -9.53
CA GLY A 15 -6.75 2.70 -10.32
C GLY A 15 -7.91 1.73 -10.16
N LEU A 16 -7.81 0.74 -9.28
CA LEU A 16 -8.81 -0.33 -9.15
C LEU A 16 -9.92 -0.03 -8.13
N ALA A 17 -9.81 1.01 -7.30
CA ALA A 17 -10.81 1.30 -6.27
C ALA A 17 -12.20 1.62 -6.84
N ARG A 18 -12.28 2.14 -8.07
CA ARG A 18 -13.54 2.48 -8.74
C ARG A 18 -14.33 1.27 -9.18
N SER A 19 -13.65 0.17 -9.46
CA SER A 19 -14.26 -1.03 -10.04
C SER A 19 -14.87 -1.94 -8.97
N ILE A 20 -14.79 -1.57 -7.69
CA ILE A 20 -15.30 -2.39 -6.61
C ILE A 20 -16.83 -2.40 -6.66
N ASP A 21 -17.38 -3.61 -6.69
CA ASP A 21 -18.81 -3.87 -6.64
C ASP A 21 -19.11 -5.09 -5.74
N PRO A 22 -20.38 -5.32 -5.36
CA PRO A 22 -20.79 -6.39 -4.43
C PRO A 22 -20.39 -7.82 -4.81
N SER A 23 -20.04 -8.10 -6.08
CA SER A 23 -19.59 -9.42 -6.53
C SER A 23 -18.17 -9.77 -6.05
N HIS A 24 -17.38 -8.77 -5.62
CA HIS A 24 -16.02 -8.93 -5.09
C HIS A 24 -16.00 -9.44 -3.64
N THR A 25 -16.65 -10.58 -3.43
CA THR A 25 -16.92 -11.17 -2.11
C THR A 25 -15.67 -11.49 -1.30
N HIS A 26 -14.52 -11.80 -1.92
CA HIS A 26 -13.28 -12.07 -1.20
C HIS A 26 -12.64 -10.79 -0.67
N LEU A 27 -12.71 -9.68 -1.42
CA LEU A 27 -12.28 -8.36 -0.93
C LEU A 27 -13.15 -7.91 0.25
N HIS A 28 -14.47 -8.03 0.13
CA HIS A 28 -15.39 -7.71 1.22
C HIS A 28 -15.13 -8.60 2.46
N SER A 29 -15.00 -9.91 2.27
CA SER A 29 -14.64 -10.85 3.33
C SER A 29 -13.29 -10.51 3.97
N PHE A 30 -12.30 -10.07 3.19
CA PHE A 30 -11.02 -9.60 3.71
C PHE A 30 -11.16 -8.34 4.57
N ALA A 31 -11.91 -7.33 4.10
CA ALA A 31 -12.20 -6.12 4.88
C ALA A 31 -12.84 -6.47 6.23
N SER A 32 -13.77 -7.43 6.25
CA SER A 32 -14.41 -7.90 7.48
C SER A 32 -13.48 -8.57 8.52
N ARG A 33 -12.20 -8.76 8.20
CA ARG A 33 -11.19 -9.33 9.09
C ARG A 33 -10.04 -8.36 9.37
N ALA A 34 -9.96 -7.30 8.58
CA ALA A 34 -8.84 -6.38 8.55
C ALA A 34 -9.07 -5.18 9.48
N CYS A 35 -8.03 -4.37 9.63
CA CYS A 35 -8.15 -2.99 10.05
C CYS A 35 -8.17 -2.12 8.79
N CYS A 36 -9.28 -1.43 8.56
CA CYS A 36 -9.60 -0.70 7.36
C CYS A 36 -9.51 0.81 7.58
N GLY A 37 -9.15 1.54 6.53
CA GLY A 37 -9.05 2.99 6.55
C GLY A 37 -8.52 3.56 5.23
N PHE A 38 -7.93 4.74 5.32
CA PHE A 38 -7.53 5.56 4.19
C PHE A 38 -6.08 5.98 4.29
N LEU A 39 -5.37 5.99 3.16
CA LEU A 39 -4.08 6.68 3.03
C LEU A 39 -4.26 7.99 2.24
N SER A 40 -3.91 9.12 2.86
CA SER A 40 -4.03 10.43 2.24
C SER A 40 -2.84 10.73 1.33
N LEU A 41 -3.14 11.09 0.09
CA LEU A 41 -2.15 11.47 -0.93
C LEU A 41 -2.03 13.01 -1.03
N PRO A 42 -0.92 13.55 -1.56
CA PRO A 42 -0.86 14.94 -1.99
C PRO A 42 -1.67 15.17 -3.27
N HIS A 43 -2.00 16.43 -3.58
CA HIS A 43 -2.62 16.76 -4.87
C HIS A 43 -1.71 16.39 -6.03
N SER A 44 -2.32 15.88 -7.10
CA SER A 44 -1.61 15.60 -8.34
C SER A 44 -1.20 16.92 -9.02
N PRO A 45 0.00 17.00 -9.59
CA PRO A 45 0.38 18.13 -10.44
C PRO A 45 -0.58 18.31 -11.62
N PRO A 46 -0.88 19.55 -12.08
CA PRO A 46 -1.90 19.82 -13.10
C PRO A 46 -1.68 19.13 -14.46
N SER A 47 -0.43 18.83 -14.82
CA SER A 47 -0.07 18.24 -16.11
C SER A 47 0.59 16.86 -15.96
N GLU A 48 0.32 16.17 -14.85
CA GLU A 48 0.90 14.86 -14.57
C GLU A 48 0.37 13.79 -15.53
N THR A 49 1.28 13.03 -16.14
CA THR A 49 0.91 11.86 -16.95
C THR A 49 0.55 10.67 -16.07
N GLU A 50 -0.17 9.68 -16.60
CA GLU A 50 -0.54 8.49 -15.83
C GLU A 50 0.67 7.73 -15.29
N ASP A 51 1.71 7.54 -16.12
CA ASP A 51 2.96 6.91 -15.67
C ASP A 51 3.65 7.71 -14.57
N ALA A 52 3.67 9.05 -14.68
CA ALA A 52 4.25 9.90 -13.65
C ALA A 52 3.48 9.80 -12.33
N ARG A 53 2.15 9.74 -12.39
CA ARG A 53 1.26 9.52 -11.25
C ARG A 53 1.53 8.19 -10.57
N ILE A 54 1.62 7.09 -11.34
CA ILE A 54 1.88 5.75 -10.81
C ILE A 54 3.16 5.76 -9.97
N VAL A 55 4.24 6.33 -10.53
CA VAL A 55 5.53 6.39 -9.82
C VAL A 55 5.46 7.33 -8.62
N ARG A 56 4.81 8.49 -8.73
CA ARG A 56 4.68 9.46 -7.63
C ARG A 56 3.87 8.89 -6.46
N GLU A 57 2.69 8.34 -6.71
CA GLU A 57 1.83 7.78 -5.65
C GLU A 57 2.52 6.57 -4.99
N PHE A 58 3.26 5.76 -5.75
CA PHE A 58 4.10 4.71 -5.19
C PHE A 58 5.28 5.26 -4.38
N ALA A 59 5.91 6.35 -4.83
CA ALA A 59 6.97 7.02 -4.09
C ALA A 59 6.47 7.55 -2.74
N GLU A 60 5.26 8.13 -2.68
CA GLU A 60 4.61 8.50 -1.43
C GLU A 60 4.43 7.28 -0.52
N LEU A 61 3.95 6.15 -1.06
CA LEU A 61 3.74 4.92 -0.28
C LEU A 61 5.02 4.40 0.38
N MET A 62 6.14 4.56 -0.32
CA MET A 62 7.47 4.15 0.12
C MET A 62 8.22 5.25 0.90
N ASP A 63 7.59 6.40 1.17
CA ASP A 63 8.24 7.58 1.78
C ASP A 63 9.54 7.95 1.04
N ALA A 64 9.42 8.11 -0.28
CA ALA A 64 10.52 8.35 -1.22
C ALA A 64 10.18 9.45 -2.23
N SER A 65 9.26 10.36 -1.88
CA SER A 65 8.84 11.46 -2.76
C SER A 65 10.00 12.42 -3.10
N GLU A 66 10.90 12.69 -2.15
CA GLU A 66 12.12 13.47 -2.41
C GLU A 66 12.99 12.85 -3.51
N THR A 67 13.13 11.52 -3.51
CA THR A 67 13.85 10.80 -4.57
C THR A 67 13.14 10.94 -5.91
N TYR A 68 11.81 10.84 -5.92
CA TYR A 68 11.03 11.04 -7.13
C TYR A 68 11.27 12.44 -7.73
N PHE A 69 11.20 13.50 -6.91
CA PHE A 69 11.43 14.87 -7.38
C PHE A 69 12.87 15.10 -7.84
N ALA A 70 13.86 14.59 -7.10
CA ALA A 70 15.27 14.69 -7.49
C ALA A 70 15.57 14.03 -8.85
N LEU A 71 14.87 12.94 -9.19
CA LEU A 71 15.04 12.24 -10.47
C LEU A 71 14.33 12.92 -11.64
N ASN A 72 13.28 13.69 -11.36
CA ASN A 72 12.48 14.37 -12.38
C ASN A 72 12.90 15.84 -12.56
N GLY A 73 13.91 16.31 -11.84
CA GLY A 73 14.51 17.64 -12.02
C GLY A 73 13.70 18.79 -11.44
N GLU A 74 12.69 18.51 -10.60
CA GLU A 74 11.97 19.53 -9.86
C GLU A 74 12.74 19.82 -8.55
N GLU A 75 13.68 20.77 -8.61
CA GLU A 75 14.23 21.38 -7.41
C GLU A 75 13.10 22.10 -6.67
N SER A 76 12.67 21.57 -5.53
CA SER A 76 11.85 22.31 -4.58
C SER A 76 12.61 23.57 -4.17
N SER A 77 12.02 24.73 -4.43
CA SER A 77 12.53 26.01 -3.95
C SER A 77 12.61 26.02 -2.42
N GLU A 78 13.72 26.58 -1.92
CA GLU A 78 14.06 26.82 -0.51
C GLU A 78 14.63 25.64 0.30
N THR A 79 15.86 25.23 0.01
CA THR A 79 17.04 25.49 0.87
C THR A 79 18.32 24.95 0.22
N GLN A 80 19.40 25.73 0.31
CA GLN A 80 20.74 25.35 -0.14
C GLN A 80 21.21 24.07 0.58
N PHE A 81 21.34 22.95 -0.12
CA PHE A 81 22.29 21.89 0.27
C PHE A 81 22.91 21.25 -0.98
N THR A 82 24.08 21.77 -1.34
CA THR A 82 25.09 21.07 -2.15
C THR A 82 25.58 19.85 -1.38
N GLU A 83 24.94 18.71 -1.60
CA GLU A 83 25.52 17.37 -1.53
C GLU A 83 24.68 16.50 -2.47
N LYS A 84 25.32 15.70 -3.33
CA LYS A 84 24.60 14.71 -4.15
C LYS A 84 23.77 13.85 -3.19
N HIS A 85 22.46 14.07 -3.11
CA HIS A 85 21.56 13.23 -2.31
C HIS A 85 21.61 11.83 -2.92
N VAL A 86 22.45 10.97 -2.35
CA VAL A 86 22.39 9.54 -2.59
C VAL A 86 21.10 9.08 -1.92
N THR A 87 20.11 8.72 -2.72
CA THR A 87 18.88 8.13 -2.20
C THR A 87 19.22 6.91 -1.36
N ALA A 88 18.90 6.96 -0.07
CA ALA A 88 19.01 5.79 0.79
C ALA A 88 18.04 4.71 0.30
N THR A 89 18.57 3.52 0.07
CA THR A 89 17.82 2.33 -0.31
C THR A 89 16.90 1.86 0.81
N ILE A 90 15.92 1.01 0.47
CA ILE A 90 15.01 0.41 1.45
C ILE A 90 15.77 -0.37 2.54
N SER A 91 16.83 -1.08 2.17
CA SER A 91 17.64 -1.83 3.12
C SER A 91 18.40 -0.91 4.09
N GLU A 92 18.93 0.22 3.60
CA GLU A 92 19.58 1.24 4.43
C GLU A 92 18.60 1.93 5.37
N ARG A 93 17.38 2.22 4.89
CA ARG A 93 16.32 2.89 5.68
C ARG A 93 15.68 1.98 6.74
N PHE A 94 15.62 0.67 6.48
CA PHE A 94 14.83 -0.27 7.29
C PHE A 94 15.63 -1.51 7.72
N MET A 95 16.72 -1.31 8.47
CA MET A 95 17.48 -2.38 9.15
C MET A 95 17.78 -3.61 8.28
N GLY A 96 18.22 -3.37 7.04
CA GLY A 96 18.53 -4.44 6.07
C GLY A 96 17.30 -5.17 5.53
N MET A 97 16.13 -4.52 5.45
CA MET A 97 14.91 -5.09 4.87
C MET A 97 15.16 -5.53 3.42
N LYS A 98 14.90 -6.81 3.13
CA LYS A 98 14.94 -7.35 1.77
C LYS A 98 13.55 -7.18 1.16
N ALA A 99 13.43 -6.39 0.10
CA ALA A 99 12.14 -6.09 -0.49
C ALA A 99 12.13 -6.37 -2.00
N ALA A 100 11.02 -6.92 -2.48
CA ALA A 100 10.77 -7.15 -3.89
C ALA A 100 9.48 -6.46 -4.37
N VAL A 101 9.48 -6.06 -5.64
CA VAL A 101 8.31 -5.51 -6.33
C VAL A 101 8.08 -6.31 -7.60
N ILE A 102 6.85 -6.79 -7.79
CA ILE A 102 6.37 -7.39 -9.02
C ILE A 102 5.46 -6.36 -9.70
N THR A 103 5.83 -5.92 -10.89
CA THR A 103 5.09 -4.89 -11.64
C THR A 103 5.37 -5.03 -13.13
N GLU A 104 4.39 -4.71 -13.98
CA GLU A 104 4.58 -4.62 -15.43
C GLU A 104 4.90 -3.18 -15.90
N ASN A 105 4.74 -2.17 -15.04
CA ASN A 105 5.01 -0.78 -15.40
C ASN A 105 6.52 -0.49 -15.45
N LEU A 106 7.07 -0.25 -16.65
CA LEU A 106 8.50 -0.03 -16.87
C LEU A 106 9.08 1.16 -16.10
N ARG A 107 8.33 2.26 -15.96
CA ARG A 107 8.76 3.44 -15.20
C ARG A 107 8.87 3.13 -13.71
N LEU A 108 7.90 2.40 -13.19
CA LEU A 108 7.92 1.92 -11.81
C LEU A 108 9.07 0.94 -11.58
N LYS A 109 9.37 0.01 -12.51
CA LYS A 109 10.55 -0.86 -12.42
C LYS A 109 11.84 -0.05 -12.25
N SER A 110 12.06 0.94 -13.11
CA SER A 110 13.25 1.80 -13.05
C SER A 110 13.35 2.54 -11.71
N PHE A 111 12.23 3.06 -11.20
CA PHE A 111 12.19 3.74 -9.91
C PHE A 111 12.47 2.78 -8.74
N CYS A 112 11.85 1.59 -8.72
CA CYS A 112 12.04 0.58 -7.69
C CYS A 112 13.50 0.11 -7.61
N HIS A 113 14.20 -0.05 -8.74
CA HIS A 113 15.63 -0.36 -8.74
C HIS A 113 16.46 0.71 -8.02
N LYS A 114 16.14 1.99 -8.20
CA LYS A 114 16.83 3.10 -7.53
C LYS A 114 16.58 3.11 -6.02
N LEU A 115 15.41 2.65 -5.57
CA LEU A 115 15.12 2.45 -4.15
C LEU A 115 15.74 1.18 -3.56
N GLY A 116 16.43 0.36 -4.37
CA GLY A 116 17.06 -0.88 -3.92
C GLY A 116 16.10 -2.08 -3.80
N PHE A 117 14.93 -2.03 -4.45
CA PHE A 117 14.09 -3.23 -4.57
C PHE A 117 14.68 -4.22 -5.57
N THR A 118 14.48 -5.51 -5.31
CA THR A 118 14.53 -6.51 -6.37
C THR A 118 13.23 -6.45 -7.18
N VAL A 119 13.34 -6.06 -8.45
CA VAL A 119 12.20 -6.05 -9.37
C VAL A 119 12.09 -7.42 -10.03
N LEU A 120 10.92 -8.02 -9.99
CA LEU A 120 10.62 -9.33 -10.57
C LEU A 120 9.55 -9.18 -11.65
N GLU A 121 9.70 -9.92 -12.75
CA GLU A 121 8.67 -9.98 -13.79
C GLU A 121 7.57 -10.97 -13.38
N LEU A 122 6.30 -10.66 -13.66
CA LEU A 122 5.21 -11.58 -13.31
C LEU A 122 5.38 -12.93 -14.01
N ASN A 123 5.85 -12.92 -15.26
CA ASN A 123 6.12 -14.14 -16.01
C ASN A 123 7.26 -14.96 -15.42
N GLU A 124 8.27 -14.34 -14.80
CA GLU A 124 9.34 -15.08 -14.10
C GLU A 124 8.79 -15.80 -12.87
N VAL A 125 7.90 -15.13 -12.14
CA VAL A 125 7.18 -15.70 -10.98
C VAL A 125 6.25 -16.85 -11.41
N ILE A 126 5.64 -16.75 -12.60
CA ILE A 126 4.63 -17.69 -13.10
C ILE A 126 5.21 -18.76 -14.05
N SER A 127 6.48 -18.67 -14.46
CA SER A 127 7.13 -19.54 -15.47
C SER A 127 7.12 -21.05 -15.17
N SER A 128 6.58 -21.46 -14.02
CA SER A 128 6.26 -22.84 -13.65
C SER A 128 4.85 -23.32 -14.07
N ILE A 129 3.97 -22.49 -14.65
CA ILE A 129 2.54 -22.82 -14.86
C ILE A 129 2.07 -22.58 -16.32
N ASN A 130 1.40 -23.57 -16.91
CA ASN A 130 0.86 -23.53 -18.27
C ASN A 130 -0.34 -22.54 -18.41
N ASN A 131 -0.17 -21.52 -19.25
CA ASN A 131 -1.16 -20.70 -20.01
C ASN A 131 -2.49 -20.19 -19.37
N GLN A 132 -2.76 -20.45 -18.10
CA GLN A 132 -3.75 -19.72 -17.30
C GLN A 132 -3.11 -19.43 -15.95
N VAL A 133 -3.09 -18.17 -15.53
CA VAL A 133 -2.61 -17.80 -14.20
C VAL A 133 -3.62 -18.30 -13.17
N ASP A 134 -3.39 -19.51 -12.68
CA ASP A 134 -4.08 -20.03 -11.52
C ASP A 134 -3.71 -19.18 -10.30
N SER A 135 -4.70 -18.56 -9.67
CA SER A 135 -4.52 -17.75 -8.45
C SER A 135 -3.86 -18.55 -7.33
N SER A 136 -4.07 -19.87 -7.28
CA SER A 136 -3.41 -20.80 -6.36
C SER A 136 -1.90 -20.84 -6.56
N ALA A 137 -1.47 -20.92 -7.82
CA ALA A 137 -0.06 -21.05 -8.15
C ALA A 137 0.68 -19.72 -7.93
N LEU A 138 0.08 -18.59 -8.31
CA LEU A 138 0.61 -17.27 -7.99
C LEU A 138 0.71 -17.05 -6.47
N ALA A 139 -0.33 -17.40 -5.70
CA ALA A 139 -0.31 -17.29 -4.24
C ALA A 139 0.83 -18.13 -3.62
N SER A 140 1.04 -19.35 -4.13
CA SER A 140 2.11 -20.24 -3.68
C SER A 140 3.50 -19.65 -3.95
N GLU A 141 3.74 -19.07 -5.12
CA GLU A 141 5.02 -18.44 -5.45
C GLU A 141 5.25 -17.16 -4.63
N LEU A 142 4.22 -16.32 -4.42
CA LEU A 142 4.32 -15.15 -3.52
C LEU A 142 4.69 -15.56 -2.10
N PHE A 143 4.11 -16.65 -1.60
CA PHE A 143 4.43 -17.22 -0.29
C PHE A 143 5.85 -17.77 -0.24
N LYS A 144 6.30 -18.45 -1.29
CA LYS A 144 7.68 -18.96 -1.39
C LYS A 144 8.72 -17.84 -1.39
N LEU A 145 8.46 -16.71 -2.07
CA LEU A 145 9.31 -15.51 -2.03
C LEU A 145 9.45 -14.97 -0.60
N LEU A 146 8.36 -15.01 0.16
CA LEU A 146 8.33 -14.72 1.60
C LEU A 146 8.82 -15.90 2.45
N GLY A 147 9.39 -16.97 1.89
CA GLY A 147 9.92 -18.12 2.65
C GLY A 147 8.86 -18.97 3.36
N PHE A 148 7.61 -18.94 2.90
CA PHE A 148 6.58 -19.89 3.29
C PHE A 148 6.55 -21.05 2.30
N GLN A 149 6.79 -22.27 2.77
CA GLN A 149 6.76 -23.48 1.95
C GLN A 149 6.00 -24.57 2.71
N GLU A 150 5.09 -25.26 2.02
CA GLU A 150 4.27 -26.34 2.59
C GLU A 150 3.54 -25.93 3.89
N GLY A 151 3.11 -24.67 3.99
CA GLY A 151 2.40 -24.13 5.15
C GLY A 151 3.28 -23.78 6.36
N LYS A 152 4.61 -23.92 6.24
CA LYS A 152 5.58 -23.58 7.28
C LYS A 152 6.43 -22.38 6.89
N ALA A 153 6.94 -21.67 7.89
CA ALA A 153 7.82 -20.53 7.70
C ALA A 153 9.29 -20.93 7.87
N ILE A 154 10.04 -20.94 6.76
CA ILE A 154 11.47 -21.23 6.76
C ILE A 154 12.22 -19.95 7.09
N GLU A 155 13.13 -19.93 8.07
CA GLU A 155 13.79 -18.70 8.52
C GLU A 155 14.66 -18.02 7.43
N SER A 156 15.17 -18.78 6.46
CA SER A 156 15.83 -18.23 5.28
C SER A 156 14.81 -17.78 4.23
N SER A 157 14.13 -16.65 4.47
CA SER A 157 13.31 -16.01 3.43
C SER A 157 14.18 -15.24 2.44
N GLN A 158 13.76 -15.25 1.17
CA GLN A 158 14.39 -14.42 0.15
C GLN A 158 14.07 -12.95 0.39
N PHE A 159 12.81 -12.65 0.73
CA PHE A 159 12.34 -11.32 1.01
C PHE A 159 11.58 -11.24 2.35
N ASP A 160 11.65 -10.07 2.98
CA ASP A 160 10.84 -9.69 4.15
C ASP A 160 9.52 -9.04 3.70
N LEU A 161 9.55 -8.34 2.56
CA LEU A 161 8.44 -7.61 1.95
C LEU A 161 8.35 -7.94 0.45
N VAL A 162 7.17 -8.32 -0.01
CA VAL A 162 6.83 -8.46 -1.43
C VAL A 162 5.66 -7.55 -1.74
N ILE A 163 5.78 -6.70 -2.76
CA ILE A 163 4.72 -5.85 -3.27
C ILE A 163 4.32 -6.33 -4.66
N LEU A 164 3.07 -6.72 -4.84
CA LEU A 164 2.48 -6.98 -6.15
C LEU A 164 1.69 -5.74 -6.59
N HIS A 165 2.18 -5.05 -7.60
CA HIS A 165 1.52 -3.90 -8.21
C HIS A 165 0.69 -4.34 -9.42
N VAL A 166 -0.59 -3.96 -9.44
CA VAL A 166 -1.54 -4.23 -10.52
C VAL A 166 -2.20 -2.91 -10.92
N GLY A 167 -1.97 -2.45 -12.14
CA GLY A 167 -2.54 -1.19 -12.64
C GLY A 167 -3.79 -1.37 -13.51
N ALA A 168 -4.71 -0.41 -13.44
CA ALA A 168 -5.80 -0.28 -14.40
C ALA A 168 -5.24 0.01 -15.82
N GLY A 169 -5.71 -0.72 -16.84
CA GLY A 169 -5.43 -0.37 -18.23
C GLY A 169 -4.10 -0.83 -18.85
N GLN A 170 -3.16 -1.47 -18.13
CA GLN A 170 -1.93 -2.00 -18.75
C GLN A 170 -2.27 -3.11 -19.74
N THR A 171 -1.98 -2.96 -21.04
CA THR A 171 -2.57 -3.77 -22.12
C THR A 171 -2.01 -5.19 -22.28
N THR A 172 -1.06 -5.66 -21.47
CA THR A 172 -0.41 -6.95 -21.69
C THR A 172 -0.43 -7.87 -20.46
N ASN A 173 -1.23 -8.94 -20.57
CA ASN A 173 -1.11 -10.24 -19.88
C ASN A 173 -1.37 -10.35 -18.35
N CYS A 174 -2.47 -11.05 -18.04
CA CYS A 174 -2.67 -12.01 -16.94
C CYS A 174 -3.24 -11.60 -15.56
N LEU A 175 -3.22 -10.33 -15.12
CA LEU A 175 -3.86 -9.93 -13.85
C LEU A 175 -4.90 -8.81 -13.98
N LYS A 176 -5.36 -8.54 -15.20
CA LYS A 176 -6.34 -7.49 -15.41
C LYS A 176 -7.72 -7.93 -14.94
N ASP A 177 -8.39 -6.98 -14.32
CA ASP A 177 -9.65 -7.09 -13.60
C ASP A 177 -9.45 -7.23 -12.08
N LEU A 178 -10.17 -6.39 -11.35
CA LEU A 178 -10.31 -6.45 -9.90
C LEU A 178 -10.79 -7.84 -9.46
N ASP A 179 -11.49 -8.56 -10.33
CA ASP A 179 -11.82 -9.98 -10.18
C ASP A 179 -10.62 -10.88 -9.90
N HIS A 180 -9.48 -10.67 -10.58
CA HIS A 180 -8.27 -11.48 -10.35
C HIS A 180 -7.65 -11.15 -8.99
N VAL A 181 -7.61 -9.87 -8.63
CA VAL A 181 -7.16 -9.43 -7.30
C VAL A 181 -8.08 -10.03 -6.23
N ASN A 182 -9.40 -10.00 -6.45
CA ASN A 182 -10.39 -10.60 -5.57
C ASN A 182 -10.19 -12.11 -5.41
N ARG A 183 -10.04 -12.86 -6.50
CA ARG A 183 -9.72 -14.31 -6.45
C ARG A 183 -8.42 -14.56 -5.70
N LEU A 184 -7.35 -13.83 -6.02
CA LEU A 184 -6.04 -13.97 -5.36
C LEU A 184 -6.12 -13.67 -3.86
N VAL A 185 -6.84 -12.63 -3.45
CA VAL A 185 -7.08 -12.32 -2.03
C VAL A 185 -7.79 -13.49 -1.34
N GLY A 186 -8.82 -14.05 -1.97
CA GLY A 186 -9.53 -15.23 -1.47
C GLY A 186 -8.58 -16.42 -1.24
N THR A 187 -7.77 -16.74 -2.24
CA THR A 187 -6.77 -17.81 -2.18
C THR A 187 -5.72 -17.56 -1.08
N LEU A 188 -5.12 -16.37 -1.02
CA LEU A 188 -4.11 -16.01 -0.03
C LEU A 188 -4.65 -16.13 1.40
N VAL A 189 -5.87 -15.64 1.64
CA VAL A 189 -6.54 -15.74 2.95
C VAL A 189 -6.87 -17.19 3.29
N GLN A 190 -7.29 -17.99 2.31
CA GLN A 190 -7.54 -19.42 2.50
C GLN A 190 -6.27 -20.18 2.88
N MET A 191 -5.15 -19.91 2.19
CA MET A 191 -3.87 -20.54 2.50
C MET A 191 -3.26 -20.04 3.82
N ALA A 192 -3.56 -18.81 4.21
CA ALA A 192 -3.16 -18.22 5.49
C ALA A 192 -4.20 -18.42 6.61
N HIS A 193 -5.03 -19.46 6.53
CA HIS A 193 -6.12 -19.65 7.48
C HIS A 193 -5.64 -19.73 8.94
N PRO A 194 -6.49 -19.37 9.92
CA PRO A 194 -6.13 -19.44 11.33
C PRO A 194 -5.61 -20.82 11.74
N GLY A 195 -4.56 -20.83 12.56
CA GLY A 195 -3.88 -22.05 13.02
C GLY A 195 -2.67 -22.48 12.19
N THR A 196 -2.42 -21.84 11.04
CA THR A 196 -1.19 -22.06 10.26
C THR A 196 -0.05 -21.12 10.68
N GLU A 197 1.20 -21.54 10.48
CA GLU A 197 2.35 -20.64 10.66
C GLU A 197 2.30 -19.46 9.68
N VAL A 198 1.78 -19.69 8.46
CA VAL A 198 1.57 -18.64 7.46
C VAL A 198 0.63 -17.57 8.02
N GLY A 199 -0.56 -17.94 8.51
CA GLY A 199 -1.50 -16.97 9.06
C GLY A 199 -0.92 -16.17 10.23
N LEU A 200 -0.13 -16.81 11.11
CA LEU A 200 0.49 -16.15 12.26
C LEU A 200 1.58 -15.15 11.86
N ARG A 201 2.32 -15.41 10.78
CA ARG A 201 3.47 -14.59 10.35
C ARG A 201 3.20 -13.71 9.14
N LEU A 202 2.13 -13.92 8.39
CA LEU A 202 1.80 -13.12 7.22
C LEU A 202 1.13 -11.81 7.65
N HIS A 203 1.76 -10.69 7.31
CA HIS A 203 1.13 -9.38 7.33
C HIS A 203 0.68 -9.02 5.91
N MET A 204 -0.62 -9.09 5.66
CA MET A 204 -1.19 -8.83 4.35
C MET A 204 -1.82 -7.42 4.32
N SER A 205 -1.47 -6.63 3.30
CA SER A 205 -2.10 -5.34 3.03
C SER A 205 -2.72 -5.35 1.63
N VAL A 206 -3.97 -4.93 1.52
CA VAL A 206 -4.64 -4.70 0.23
C VAL A 206 -4.92 -3.21 0.11
N LEU A 207 -4.27 -2.58 -0.87
CA LEU A 207 -4.30 -1.15 -1.13
C LEU A 207 -4.90 -0.90 -2.50
N LEU A 208 -6.03 -0.18 -2.59
CA LEU A 208 -6.65 0.16 -3.87
C LEU A 208 -6.71 1.68 -4.05
N SER A 209 -6.06 2.20 -5.09
CA SER A 209 -6.08 3.63 -5.44
C SER A 209 -7.18 3.94 -6.46
N TYR A 210 -7.60 5.22 -6.52
CA TYR A 210 -8.61 5.68 -7.48
C TYR A 210 -8.04 6.00 -8.87
N GLY A 211 -6.73 5.93 -9.07
CA GLY A 211 -6.13 6.25 -10.35
C GLY A 211 -6.11 7.74 -10.64
N ALA A 212 -6.25 8.09 -11.92
CA ALA A 212 -6.60 9.45 -12.31
C ALA A 212 -7.96 9.85 -11.68
N VAL A 213 -8.04 11.07 -11.16
CA VAL A 213 -9.21 11.58 -10.42
C VAL A 213 -9.91 12.67 -11.24
N PRO A 214 -11.11 12.41 -11.79
CA PRO A 214 -11.97 13.43 -12.37
C PRO A 214 -12.48 14.42 -11.31
N GLU A 215 -12.77 15.65 -11.73
CA GLU A 215 -13.27 16.71 -10.83
C GLU A 215 -14.57 16.34 -10.10
N ALA A 216 -15.44 15.54 -10.73
CA ALA A 216 -16.71 15.09 -10.15
C ALA A 216 -16.53 14.31 -8.83
N ASP A 217 -15.39 13.64 -8.66
CA ASP A 217 -15.12 12.77 -7.53
C ASP A 217 -14.72 13.51 -6.25
N ASN A 218 -14.37 14.81 -6.38
CA ASN A 218 -13.90 15.63 -5.26
C ASN A 218 -14.89 15.65 -4.09
N SER A 219 -16.19 15.55 -4.39
CA SER A 219 -17.26 15.52 -3.39
C SER A 219 -17.65 14.11 -2.94
N MET A 220 -17.52 13.10 -3.83
CA MET A 220 -18.00 11.75 -3.59
C MET A 220 -17.12 10.97 -2.61
N PHE A 221 -15.79 11.09 -2.76
CA PHE A 221 -14.83 10.30 -1.99
C PHE A 221 -14.01 11.16 -1.01
N SER A 222 -14.66 12.08 -0.31
CA SER A 222 -14.00 13.06 0.57
C SER A 222 -13.63 12.51 1.96
N ILE A 223 -12.39 12.68 2.37
CA ILE A 223 -11.91 12.36 3.73
C ILE A 223 -11.86 13.58 4.65
N ALA A 224 -12.30 14.74 4.16
CA ALA A 224 -12.36 15.95 4.97
C ALA A 224 -13.27 15.76 6.20
N ASP A 225 -12.88 16.34 7.33
CA ASP A 225 -13.71 16.36 8.52
C ASP A 225 -14.98 17.18 8.22
N THR A 226 -16.14 16.54 8.32
CA THR A 226 -17.44 17.17 8.05
C THR A 226 -17.99 17.91 9.26
N ARG A 227 -17.27 17.91 10.39
CA ARG A 227 -17.62 18.72 11.57
C ARG A 227 -17.69 20.19 11.15
N GLN A 228 -18.91 20.71 11.07
CA GLN A 228 -19.16 22.13 10.82
C GLN A 228 -18.40 22.96 11.85
N GLU A 229 -17.38 23.70 11.40
CA GLU A 229 -16.72 24.73 12.19
C GLU A 229 -17.67 25.94 12.34
N ASN A 230 -18.74 25.77 13.13
CA ASN A 230 -19.72 26.82 13.37
C ASN A 230 -19.15 27.98 14.22
N ASN A 231 -17.87 27.93 14.61
CA ASN A 231 -17.22 28.98 15.38
C ASN A 231 -15.72 29.08 15.07
N SER A 232 -15.31 30.07 14.28
CA SER A 232 -13.92 30.31 13.83
C SER A 232 -12.92 30.55 14.96
N LYS A 233 -13.39 30.85 16.19
CA LYS A 233 -12.52 30.95 17.37
C LYS A 233 -12.20 29.57 17.97
N LEU A 234 -13.08 28.59 17.80
CA LEU A 234 -12.89 27.24 18.33
C LEU A 234 -12.03 26.38 17.41
N SER A 235 -11.95 26.68 16.10
CA SER A 235 -11.03 25.99 15.16
C SER A 235 -9.56 26.07 15.59
N LEU A 236 -9.18 27.11 16.35
CA LEU A 236 -7.83 27.25 16.91
C LEU A 236 -7.50 26.24 18.01
N ILE A 237 -8.51 25.69 18.69
CA ILE A 237 -8.34 24.71 19.78
C ILE A 237 -8.71 23.29 19.36
N PHE A 238 -9.30 23.10 18.17
CA PHE A 238 -9.62 21.78 17.68
C PHE A 238 -8.33 21.04 17.29
N PRO A 239 -8.17 19.79 17.75
CA PRO A 239 -7.04 18.97 17.34
C PRO A 239 -7.04 18.79 15.82
N ARG A 240 -5.89 19.07 15.20
CA ARG A 240 -5.69 18.75 13.78
C ARG A 240 -5.48 17.25 13.63
N GLN A 241 -6.07 16.69 12.57
CA GLN A 241 -5.87 15.28 12.24
C GLN A 241 -4.39 15.04 11.91
N SER A 242 -3.82 13.94 12.39
CA SER A 242 -2.39 13.65 12.27
C SER A 242 -1.90 13.60 10.81
N TYR A 243 -2.75 13.17 9.88
CA TYR A 243 -2.44 13.15 8.45
C TYR A 243 -2.24 14.53 7.83
N THR A 244 -2.67 15.60 8.51
CA THR A 244 -2.45 16.99 8.09
C THR A 244 -1.15 17.58 8.64
N LEU A 245 -0.34 16.79 9.36
CA LEU A 245 0.91 17.22 9.99
C LEU A 245 2.10 16.36 9.52
N LYS A 246 3.28 16.99 9.40
CA LYS A 246 4.59 16.34 9.25
C LYS A 246 5.58 17.10 10.12
N GLU A 247 6.27 16.40 11.02
CA GLU A 247 7.30 17.00 11.90
C GLU A 247 6.80 18.22 12.69
N GLY A 248 5.56 18.16 13.18
CA GLY A 248 4.92 19.25 13.91
C GLY A 248 4.48 20.44 13.04
N LYS A 249 4.73 20.41 11.73
CA LYS A 249 4.30 21.44 10.77
C LYS A 249 3.08 20.98 9.96
N PRO A 250 2.17 21.89 9.59
CA PRO A 250 1.08 21.58 8.67
C PRO A 250 1.61 21.10 7.32
N ARG A 251 1.02 20.04 6.77
CA ARG A 251 1.24 19.63 5.38
C ARG A 251 0.42 20.55 4.48
N PRO A 252 1.06 21.35 3.61
CA PRO A 252 0.34 22.31 2.78
C PRO A 252 -0.44 21.64 1.64
N ASN A 253 0.00 20.45 1.21
CA ASN A 253 -0.52 19.76 0.03
C ASN A 253 -1.10 18.39 0.40
N VAL A 254 -2.33 18.37 0.93
CA VAL A 254 -3.04 17.11 1.26
C VAL A 254 -4.34 17.05 0.47
N ARG A 255 -4.45 16.04 -0.41
CA ARG A 255 -5.67 15.75 -1.18
C ARG A 255 -6.74 15.20 -0.25
N GLN A 256 -7.83 15.96 -0.10
CA GLN A 256 -8.95 15.62 0.79
C GLN A 256 -9.99 14.70 0.15
N HIS A 257 -9.69 14.10 -1.00
CA HIS A 257 -10.60 13.21 -1.71
C HIS A 257 -9.82 12.09 -2.40
N CYS A 258 -10.53 11.03 -2.79
CA CYS A 258 -9.96 9.87 -3.48
C CYS A 258 -8.69 9.35 -2.79
N PRO A 259 -8.76 9.01 -1.49
CA PRO A 259 -7.62 8.41 -0.79
C PRO A 259 -7.33 7.02 -1.34
N ILE A 260 -6.18 6.44 -1.00
CA ILE A 260 -5.99 4.98 -1.19
C ILE A 260 -6.83 4.28 -0.12
N LEU A 261 -7.68 3.33 -0.54
CA LEU A 261 -8.36 2.43 0.39
C LEU A 261 -7.35 1.43 0.90
N ALA A 262 -7.27 1.26 2.22
CA ALA A 262 -6.30 0.36 2.84
C ALA A 262 -7.00 -0.59 3.80
N ALA A 263 -6.75 -1.89 3.64
CA ALA A 263 -7.12 -2.91 4.61
C ALA A 263 -5.89 -3.75 4.94
N GLN A 264 -5.59 -3.88 6.23
CA GLN A 264 -4.42 -4.61 6.71
C GLN A 264 -4.86 -5.74 7.64
N TRP A 265 -4.33 -6.94 7.43
CA TRP A 265 -4.66 -8.12 8.20
C TRP A 265 -3.42 -8.96 8.51
N GLN A 266 -3.38 -9.44 9.74
CA GLN A 266 -2.50 -10.47 10.24
C GLN A 266 -3.29 -11.23 11.31
N ASN A 267 -3.34 -12.55 11.18
CA ASN A 267 -4.13 -13.38 12.09
C ASN A 267 -3.68 -13.20 13.55
N ALA A 268 -4.64 -13.16 14.47
CA ALA A 268 -4.44 -12.98 15.92
C ALA A 268 -3.73 -11.67 16.37
N VAL A 269 -3.25 -10.82 15.46
CA VAL A 269 -2.55 -9.56 15.77
C VAL A 269 -3.39 -8.34 15.41
N THR A 270 -4.17 -8.43 14.33
CA THR A 270 -4.96 -7.31 13.84
C THR A 270 -6.21 -7.14 14.68
N ARG A 271 -6.43 -5.92 15.16
CA ARG A 271 -7.74 -5.54 15.72
C ARG A 271 -8.70 -5.38 14.55
N LYS A 272 -9.66 -6.29 14.46
CA LYS A 272 -10.78 -6.18 13.51
C LYS A 272 -11.62 -4.93 13.83
N ASP A 273 -12.01 -4.20 12.79
CA ASP A 273 -12.99 -3.13 12.89
C ASP A 273 -14.40 -3.61 12.51
N MET A 274 -15.33 -2.68 12.31
CA MET A 274 -16.74 -3.00 12.03
C MET A 274 -17.06 -3.00 10.53
N ALA A 275 -16.07 -2.79 9.66
CA ALA A 275 -16.30 -2.83 8.22
C ALA A 275 -16.64 -4.26 7.78
N GLU A 276 -17.58 -4.39 6.85
CA GLU A 276 -17.99 -5.66 6.24
C GLU A 276 -17.72 -5.69 4.74
N ALA A 277 -17.58 -4.54 4.11
CA ALA A 277 -17.34 -4.36 2.70
C ALA A 277 -16.08 -3.53 2.46
N TYR A 278 -15.20 -4.03 1.59
CA TYR A 278 -14.11 -3.24 1.03
C TYR A 278 -14.67 -2.11 0.17
N SER A 279 -14.97 -0.95 0.76
CA SER A 279 -15.52 0.20 0.04
C SER A 279 -15.23 1.48 0.80
N TYR A 280 -15.19 2.61 0.08
CA TYR A 280 -15.01 3.92 0.71
C TYR A 280 -16.09 4.22 1.76
N LYS A 281 -17.37 3.97 1.44
CA LYS A 281 -18.47 4.29 2.35
C LYS A 281 -18.33 3.51 3.65
N ASP A 282 -18.09 2.21 3.54
CA ASP A 282 -18.02 1.35 4.70
C ASP A 282 -16.76 1.61 5.53
N PHE A 283 -15.63 1.91 4.90
CA PHE A 283 -14.41 2.31 5.62
C PHE A 283 -14.59 3.65 6.34
N LYS A 284 -15.36 4.57 5.78
CA LYS A 284 -15.65 5.88 6.40
C LYS A 284 -16.57 5.74 7.61
N GLU A 285 -17.55 4.86 7.53
CA GLU A 285 -18.53 4.64 8.61
C GLU A 285 -17.98 3.71 9.71
N HIS A 286 -17.19 2.70 9.34
CA HIS A 286 -16.86 1.57 10.22
C HIS A 286 -15.36 1.26 10.34
N GLY A 287 -14.50 1.91 9.56
CA GLY A 287 -13.05 1.68 9.57
C GLY A 287 -12.35 2.25 10.80
N ALA A 288 -11.46 1.47 11.41
CA ALA A 288 -10.76 1.89 12.64
C ALA A 288 -9.44 2.64 12.42
N ASN A 289 -8.79 2.48 11.25
CA ASN A 289 -7.53 3.17 10.95
C ASN A 289 -7.71 4.64 10.54
N LEU A 290 -8.96 5.09 10.34
CA LEU A 290 -9.28 6.45 9.91
C LEU A 290 -8.42 6.87 8.70
N VAL A 291 -7.76 8.03 8.76
CA VAL A 291 -6.89 8.55 7.70
C VAL A 291 -5.46 8.64 8.23
N ILE A 292 -4.53 7.99 7.53
CA ILE A 292 -3.09 8.01 7.81
C ILE A 292 -2.40 8.65 6.59
N PRO A 293 -1.33 9.46 6.77
CA PRO A 293 -0.57 9.93 5.63
C PRO A 293 0.12 8.79 4.90
N THR A 294 0.05 8.76 3.57
CA THR A 294 0.57 7.66 2.74
C THR A 294 2.04 7.35 3.00
N ASP A 295 2.85 8.37 3.31
CA ASP A 295 4.28 8.22 3.68
C ASP A 295 4.52 7.49 5.02
N ARG A 296 3.49 7.17 5.80
CA ARG A 296 3.63 6.34 7.01
C ARG A 296 3.36 4.88 6.77
N PHE A 297 2.78 4.50 5.64
CA PHE A 297 2.41 3.12 5.35
C PHE A 297 3.61 2.17 5.47
N LEU A 298 4.71 2.46 4.77
CA LEU A 298 5.87 1.56 4.78
C LEU A 298 6.51 1.47 6.17
N HIS A 299 6.50 2.56 6.95
CA HIS A 299 6.98 2.55 8.34
C HIS A 299 6.14 1.63 9.22
N GLU A 300 4.81 1.64 9.05
CA GLU A 300 3.93 0.73 9.78
C GLU A 300 4.17 -0.73 9.39
N VAL A 301 4.34 -1.01 8.10
CA VAL A 301 4.70 -2.36 7.61
C VAL A 301 6.05 -2.79 8.17
N ALA A 302 7.09 -1.97 8.03
CA ALA A 302 8.43 -2.25 8.52
C ALA A 302 8.44 -2.51 10.03
N PHE A 303 7.62 -1.79 10.80
CA PHE A 303 7.45 -2.07 12.22
C PHE A 303 6.91 -3.49 12.49
N LYS A 304 5.91 -3.96 11.73
CA LYS A 304 5.40 -5.35 11.85
C LYS A 304 6.48 -6.40 11.49
N LEU A 305 7.39 -6.04 10.60
CA LEU A 305 8.52 -6.88 10.17
C LEU A 305 9.73 -6.83 11.11
N TRP A 306 9.69 -5.99 12.16
CA TRP A 306 10.83 -5.67 13.03
C TRP A 306 12.03 -5.07 12.26
N LYS A 307 11.72 -4.33 11.19
CA LYS A 307 12.67 -3.58 10.36
C LYS A 307 12.65 -2.08 10.64
N ALA A 308 11.81 -1.66 11.57
CA ALA A 308 11.76 -0.32 12.15
C ALA A 308 11.43 -0.41 13.64
N PRO A 309 11.94 0.50 14.49
CA PRO A 309 11.59 0.54 15.90
C PRO A 309 10.10 0.86 16.08
N LYS A 310 9.52 0.40 17.20
CA LYS A 310 8.15 0.75 17.60
C LYS A 310 8.12 2.22 18.01
N TYR A 311 7.63 3.10 17.13
CA TYR A 311 7.38 4.53 17.36
C TYR A 311 8.40 5.26 18.28
N GLY A 312 9.30 6.03 17.67
CA GLY A 312 10.15 7.00 18.37
C GLY A 312 11.38 6.40 19.03
N ALA A 313 12.45 6.27 18.25
CA ALA A 313 13.82 6.39 18.73
C ALA A 313 14.41 7.62 18.05
#